data_AF-A0A2L2X8M3-F1
#
_entry.id   AF-A0A2L2X8M3-F1
#
_cell.length_a   1.000
_cell.length_b   1.000
_cell.length_c   1.000
_cell.angle_alpha   90.00
_cell.angle_beta   90.00
_cell.angle_gamma   90.00
#
_symmetry.space_group_name_H-M   'P 1'
#
loop_
_entity.id
_entity.type
_entity.pdbx_description
1 polymer ?
#
loop_
_entity_poly.entity_id
_entity_poly.type
_entity_poly.pdbx_seq_one_letter_code
_entity_poly.pdbx_strand_id
1 'polypeptide(L)'
;MSRKINNIIEALSKHQDIDSIRVLDELGTNSEFDEVREQTSRALIRKNTHDALKVVIVNKGKGINDLSASVAMTTINELLALKDKCEALKVLEDTINLHSEKEVQDTARSVKALMTF
;
A
#
# COMPACT_ATOMS: atom_id res chain seq x y z
N MET A 1 15.15 -12.31 1.12
CA MET A 1 13.91 -12.91 1.68
C MET A 1 13.95 -14.44 1.69
N SER A 2 13.24 -15.08 2.62
CA SER A 2 12.88 -16.51 2.48
C SER A 2 11.98 -16.73 1.26
N ARG A 3 12.37 -17.64 0.36
CA ARG A 3 11.60 -18.01 -0.85
C ARG A 3 10.16 -18.44 -0.52
N LYS A 4 9.95 -19.04 0.65
CA LYS A 4 8.63 -19.46 1.13
C LYS A 4 7.70 -18.26 1.40
N ILE A 5 8.22 -17.21 2.03
CA ILE A 5 7.45 -16.00 2.37
C ILE A 5 7.04 -15.29 1.07
N ASN A 6 7.95 -15.15 0.11
CA ASN A 6 7.63 -14.58 -1.20
C ASN A 6 6.51 -15.34 -1.90
N ASN A 7 6.58 -16.68 -1.91
CA ASN A 7 5.55 -17.50 -2.53
C ASN A 7 4.18 -17.34 -1.87
N ILE A 8 4.15 -17.14 -0.54
CA ILE A 8 2.89 -16.90 0.20
C ILE A 8 2.31 -15.54 -0.17
N ILE A 9 3.11 -14.47 -0.13
CA ILE A 9 2.66 -13.12 -0.50
C ILE A 9 2.15 -13.10 -1.95
N GLU A 10 2.87 -13.75 -2.86
CA GLU A 10 2.50 -13.84 -4.27
C GLU A 10 1.27 -14.72 -4.52
N ALA A 11 1.04 -15.74 -3.68
CA ALA A 11 -0.22 -16.49 -3.73
C ALA A 11 -1.37 -15.59 -3.28
N LEU A 12 -1.23 -14.92 -2.12
CA LEU A 12 -2.23 -14.02 -1.56
C LEU A 12 -2.56 -12.86 -2.51
N SER A 13 -1.58 -12.33 -3.26
CA SER A 13 -1.79 -11.22 -4.21
C SER A 13 -2.79 -11.56 -5.33
N LYS A 14 -2.88 -12.83 -5.72
CA LYS A 14 -3.75 -13.32 -6.81
C LYS A 14 -5.21 -13.51 -6.38
N HIS A 15 -5.44 -13.61 -5.09
CA HIS A 15 -6.78 -13.71 -4.53
C HIS A 15 -7.39 -12.32 -4.37
N GLN A 16 -8.72 -12.19 -4.46
CA GLN A 16 -9.42 -10.90 -4.31
C GLN A 16 -10.29 -10.86 -3.05
N ASP A 17 -10.29 -11.92 -2.24
CA ASP A 17 -11.10 -12.00 -1.04
C ASP A 17 -10.51 -11.18 0.12
N ILE A 18 -11.40 -10.86 1.06
CA ILE A 18 -11.11 -10.07 2.26
C ILE A 18 -10.07 -10.76 3.17
N ASP A 19 -10.05 -12.10 3.22
CA ASP A 19 -9.12 -12.83 4.08
C ASP A 19 -7.68 -12.68 3.59
N SER A 20 -7.48 -12.66 2.26
CA SER A 20 -6.17 -12.40 1.66
C SER A 20 -5.66 -10.99 1.97
N ILE A 21 -6.55 -9.99 2.00
CA ILE A 21 -6.22 -8.62 2.39
C ILE A 21 -5.88 -8.58 3.88
N ARG A 22 -6.70 -9.22 4.74
CA ARG A 22 -6.46 -9.28 6.18
C ARG A 22 -5.10 -9.86 6.52
N VAL A 23 -4.71 -10.98 5.90
CA VAL A 23 -3.39 -11.60 6.16
C VAL A 23 -2.25 -10.67 5.72
N LEU A 24 -2.36 -10.04 4.55
CA LEU A 24 -1.36 -9.09 4.07
C LEU A 24 -1.27 -7.86 4.98
N ASP A 25 -2.41 -7.34 5.45
CA ASP A 25 -2.44 -6.21 6.38
C ASP A 25 -1.86 -6.58 7.75
N GLU A 26 -2.43 -7.57 8.43
CA GLU A 26 -2.11 -7.89 9.82
C GLU A 26 -0.70 -8.46 9.98
N LEU A 27 -0.23 -9.29 9.04
CA LEU A 27 1.07 -9.97 9.16
C LEU A 27 2.12 -9.37 8.21
N GLY A 28 1.73 -9.08 6.97
CA GLY A 28 2.67 -8.62 5.95
C GLY A 28 3.15 -7.19 6.22
N THR A 29 2.23 -6.25 6.37
CA THR A 29 2.57 -4.82 6.55
C THR A 29 3.07 -4.48 7.96
N ASN A 30 2.94 -5.39 8.91
CA ASN A 30 3.47 -5.24 10.28
C ASN A 30 4.78 -6.03 10.52
N SER A 31 5.34 -6.66 9.48
CA SER A 31 6.57 -7.43 9.59
C SER A 31 7.75 -6.56 10.03
N GLU A 32 8.60 -7.10 10.91
CA GLU A 32 9.87 -6.47 11.30
C GLU A 32 10.86 -6.31 10.13
N PHE A 33 10.70 -7.13 9.08
CA PHE A 33 11.54 -7.10 7.89
C PHE A 33 10.95 -6.18 6.82
N ASP A 34 11.69 -5.12 6.47
CA ASP A 34 11.32 -4.17 5.41
C ASP A 34 11.02 -4.86 4.08
N GLU A 35 11.82 -5.85 3.68
CA GLU A 35 11.63 -6.60 2.43
C GLU A 35 10.23 -7.26 2.36
N VAL A 36 9.73 -7.78 3.49
CA VAL A 36 8.39 -8.38 3.58
C VAL A 36 7.32 -7.30 3.42
N ARG A 37 7.49 -6.14 4.07
CA ARG A 37 6.55 -5.01 3.97
C ARG A 37 6.52 -4.43 2.56
N GLU A 38 7.67 -4.36 1.87
CA GLU A 38 7.78 -3.97 0.47
C GLU A 38 6.96 -4.89 -0.44
N GLN A 39 7.18 -6.21 -0.37
CA GLN A 39 6.46 -7.16 -1.22
C GLN A 39 4.96 -7.20 -0.89
N THR A 40 4.62 -7.09 0.40
CA THR A 40 3.22 -7.00 0.83
C THR A 40 2.54 -5.76 0.29
N SER A 41 3.21 -4.60 0.33
CA SER A 41 2.68 -3.35 -0.21
C SER A 41 2.43 -3.46 -1.71
N ARG A 42 3.37 -4.08 -2.45
CA ARG A 42 3.16 -4.37 -3.88
C ARG A 42 1.97 -5.30 -4.12
N ALA A 43 1.84 -6.36 -3.32
CA ALA A 43 0.74 -7.31 -3.44
C ALA A 43 -0.63 -6.64 -3.18
N LEU A 44 -0.73 -5.78 -2.18
CA LEU A 44 -1.95 -5.01 -1.88
C LEU A 44 -2.30 -4.03 -3.01
N ILE A 45 -1.31 -3.30 -3.54
CA ILE A 45 -1.53 -2.35 -4.65
C ILE A 45 -2.01 -3.08 -5.91
N ARG A 46 -1.39 -4.22 -6.25
CA ARG A 46 -1.74 -5.01 -7.45
C ARG A 46 -3.16 -5.56 -7.44
N LYS A 47 -3.76 -5.77 -6.25
CA LYS A 47 -5.18 -6.13 -6.16
C LYS A 47 -6.07 -5.02 -6.70
N ASN A 48 -5.64 -3.76 -6.54
CA ASN A 48 -6.32 -2.54 -6.99
C ASN A 48 -7.79 -2.46 -6.52
N THR A 49 -8.08 -2.99 -5.33
CA THR A 49 -9.38 -2.87 -4.67
C THR A 49 -9.32 -1.79 -3.60
N HIS A 50 -10.47 -1.18 -3.31
CA HIS A 50 -10.57 -0.10 -2.34
C HIS A 50 -9.97 -0.48 -0.98
N ASP A 51 -10.36 -1.63 -0.43
CA ASP A 51 -9.89 -2.09 0.88
C ASP A 51 -8.39 -2.35 0.91
N ALA A 52 -7.82 -2.95 -0.14
CA ALA A 52 -6.38 -3.20 -0.22
C ALA A 52 -5.58 -1.89 -0.35
N LEU A 53 -6.08 -0.93 -1.13
CA LEU A 53 -5.45 0.38 -1.31
C LEU A 53 -5.50 1.19 -0.02
N LYS A 54 -6.60 1.14 0.74
CA LYS A 54 -6.70 1.80 2.05
C LYS A 54 -5.60 1.36 3.01
N VAL A 55 -5.24 0.08 3.00
CA VAL A 55 -4.19 -0.45 3.89
C VAL A 55 -2.88 0.31 3.73
N VAL A 56 -2.48 0.59 2.48
CA VAL A 56 -1.16 1.15 2.15
C VAL A 56 -1.16 2.66 1.91
N ILE A 57 -2.33 3.30 1.80
CA ILE A 57 -2.47 4.75 1.59
C ILE A 57 -2.84 5.47 2.89
N VAL A 58 -3.77 4.91 3.67
CA VAL A 58 -4.41 5.61 4.79
C VAL A 58 -3.65 5.41 6.09
N ASN A 59 -3.13 4.20 6.32
CA ASN A 59 -2.57 3.85 7.62
C ASN A 59 -1.19 4.46 7.83
N LYS A 60 -1.03 5.18 8.94
CA LYS A 60 0.27 5.62 9.44
C LYS A 60 1.17 4.42 9.76
N GLY A 61 2.45 4.55 9.41
CA GLY A 61 3.44 3.49 9.63
C GLY A 61 3.40 2.36 8.61
N LYS A 62 2.55 2.45 7.56
CA LYS A 62 2.42 1.44 6.51
C LYS A 62 2.45 2.08 5.13
N GLY A 63 2.84 1.29 4.13
CA GLY A 63 2.76 1.68 2.72
C GLY A 63 3.46 3.01 2.45
N ILE A 64 2.74 4.00 1.90
CA ILE A 64 3.32 5.32 1.60
C ILE A 64 3.72 6.11 2.86
N ASN A 65 3.17 5.74 4.02
CA ASN A 65 3.46 6.32 5.32
C ASN A 65 4.36 5.40 6.18
N ASP A 66 5.03 4.40 5.60
CA ASP A 66 5.94 3.51 6.33
C ASP A 66 7.11 4.30 6.93
N LEU A 67 7.56 3.87 8.12
CA LEU A 67 8.71 4.48 8.79
C LEU A 67 10.02 4.22 8.03
N SER A 68 10.09 3.13 7.26
CA SER A 68 11.19 2.85 6.34
C SER A 68 10.98 3.59 5.02
N ALA A 69 11.92 4.48 4.70
CA ALA A 69 11.93 5.19 3.43
C ALA A 69 11.96 4.25 2.21
N SER A 70 12.58 3.06 2.35
CA SER A 70 12.63 2.05 1.28
C SER A 70 11.24 1.47 0.99
N VAL A 71 10.48 1.15 2.04
CA VAL A 71 9.12 0.62 1.93
C VAL A 71 8.17 1.69 1.38
N ALA A 72 8.26 2.92 1.90
CA ALA A 72 7.47 4.05 1.41
C ALA A 72 7.71 4.32 -0.08
N MET A 73 8.97 4.45 -0.50
CA MET A 73 9.32 4.69 -1.90
C MET A 73 8.90 3.52 -2.81
N THR A 74 9.06 2.28 -2.35
CA THR A 74 8.58 1.09 -3.08
C THR A 74 7.07 1.15 -3.31
N THR A 75 6.31 1.51 -2.27
CA THR A 75 4.85 1.63 -2.33
C THR A 75 4.43 2.72 -3.30
N ILE A 76 5.08 3.89 -3.24
CA ILE A 76 4.82 5.01 -4.17
C ILE A 76 5.09 4.59 -5.61
N ASN A 77 6.23 3.97 -5.89
CA ASN A 77 6.58 3.53 -7.24
C ASN A 77 5.58 2.52 -7.81
N GLU A 78 5.09 1.59 -6.98
CA GLU A 78 4.08 0.62 -7.43
C GLU A 78 2.71 1.29 -7.69
N LEU A 79 2.30 2.29 -6.89
CA LEU A 79 1.10 3.10 -7.16
C LEU A 79 1.23 3.87 -8.48
N LEU A 80 2.38 4.50 -8.73
CA LEU A 80 2.64 5.25 -9.97
C LEU A 80 2.61 4.34 -11.21
N ALA A 81 2.97 3.07 -11.04
CA ALA A 81 2.98 2.06 -12.10
C ALA A 81 1.61 1.40 -12.36
N LEU A 82 0.57 1.70 -11.56
CA LEU A 82 -0.77 1.18 -11.81
C LEU A 82 -1.28 1.59 -13.19
N LYS A 83 -1.81 0.60 -13.93
CA LYS A 83 -2.47 0.85 -15.23
C LYS A 83 -3.77 1.63 -15.05
N ASP A 84 -4.58 1.25 -14.07
CA ASP A 84 -5.78 1.97 -13.66
C ASP A 84 -5.54 2.60 -12.29
N LYS A 85 -5.49 3.93 -12.29
CA LYS A 85 -5.22 4.76 -11.11
C LYS A 85 -6.50 5.30 -10.46
N CYS A 86 -7.68 5.04 -11.03
CA CYS A 86 -8.91 5.71 -10.61
C CYS A 86 -9.23 5.46 -9.14
N GLU A 87 -9.13 4.20 -8.69
CA GLU A 87 -9.44 3.86 -7.30
C GLU A 87 -8.39 4.40 -6.32
N ALA A 88 -7.11 4.30 -6.67
CA ALA A 88 -6.02 4.87 -5.88
C ALA A 88 -6.17 6.40 -5.70
N LEU A 89 -6.54 7.11 -6.77
CA LEU A 89 -6.78 8.55 -6.73
C LEU A 89 -7.97 8.94 -5.83
N LYS A 90 -9.04 8.12 -5.81
CA LYS A 90 -10.16 8.32 -4.87
C LYS A 90 -9.71 8.13 -3.43
N VAL A 91 -9.01 7.03 -3.11
CA VAL A 91 -8.52 6.77 -1.75
C VAL A 91 -7.56 7.87 -1.29
N LEU A 92 -6.69 8.36 -2.17
CA LEU A 92 -5.82 9.51 -1.88
C LEU A 92 -6.64 10.77 -1.60
N GLU A 93 -7.65 11.09 -2.42
CA GLU A 93 -8.50 12.25 -2.20
C GLU A 93 -9.27 12.18 -0.87
N ASP A 94 -9.86 11.03 -0.58
CA ASP A 94 -10.55 10.79 0.69
C ASP A 94 -9.57 10.94 1.87
N THR A 95 -8.34 10.44 1.74
CA THR A 95 -7.31 10.58 2.77
C THR A 95 -6.94 12.04 3.01
N ILE A 96 -6.78 12.82 1.95
CA ILE A 96 -6.44 14.25 2.03
C ILE A 96 -7.52 15.05 2.77
N ASN A 97 -8.79 14.69 2.56
CA ASN A 97 -9.94 15.43 3.07
C ASN A 97 -10.43 14.94 4.44
N LEU A 98 -10.25 13.65 4.76
CA LEU A 98 -10.91 12.99 5.89
C LEU A 98 -9.96 12.46 6.97
N HIS A 99 -8.67 12.24 6.66
CA HIS A 99 -7.75 11.69 7.66
C HIS A 99 -7.49 12.70 8.79
N SER A 100 -7.40 12.26 10.04
CA SER A 100 -7.22 13.15 11.19
C SER A 100 -5.78 13.66 11.33
N GLU A 101 -4.79 12.88 10.89
CA GLU A 101 -3.37 13.23 11.00
C GLU A 101 -2.87 13.98 9.76
N LYS A 102 -2.30 15.17 9.98
CA LYS A 102 -1.82 16.07 8.92
C LYS A 102 -0.67 15.47 8.10
N GLU A 103 0.25 14.74 8.72
CA GLU A 103 1.38 14.11 8.01
C GLU A 103 0.94 13.06 6.99
N VAL A 104 -0.12 12.30 7.29
CA VAL A 104 -0.71 11.33 6.37
C VAL A 104 -1.40 12.06 5.22
N GLN A 105 -2.14 13.14 5.51
CA GLN A 105 -2.73 13.98 4.47
C GLN A 105 -1.66 14.58 3.55
N ASP A 106 -0.56 15.10 4.10
CA ASP A 106 0.52 15.73 3.33
C ASP A 106 1.22 14.71 2.43
N THR A 107 1.50 13.51 2.94
CA THR A 107 2.03 12.39 2.14
C THR A 107 1.06 12.03 1.00
N ALA A 108 -0.24 11.91 1.29
CA ALA A 108 -1.26 11.64 0.28
C ALA A 108 -1.34 12.74 -0.79
N ARG A 109 -1.23 14.04 -0.40
CA ARG A 109 -1.15 15.17 -1.35
C ARG A 109 0.04 15.03 -2.29
N SER A 110 1.23 14.73 -1.75
CA SER A 110 2.44 14.55 -2.54
C SER A 110 2.33 13.38 -3.52
N VAL A 111 1.85 12.22 -3.07
CA VAL A 111 1.69 11.04 -3.93
C VAL A 111 0.63 11.28 -5.01
N LYS A 112 -0.50 11.89 -4.66
CA LYS A 112 -1.55 12.23 -5.63
C LYS A 112 -1.01 13.15 -6.73
N ALA A 113 -0.25 14.18 -6.36
CA ALA A 113 0.37 15.09 -7.33
C ALA A 113 1.28 14.33 -8.31
N LEU A 114 2.09 13.39 -7.83
CA LEU A 114 2.96 12.56 -8.68
C LEU A 114 2.16 11.64 -9.63
N MET A 115 0.98 11.16 -9.22
CA MET A 115 0.15 10.25 -10.03
C MET A 115 -0.59 10.96 -11.17
N THR A 116 -0.83 12.26 -11.05
CA THR A 116 -1.55 13.09 -12.02
C THR A 116 -0.66 13.79 -13.04
N PHE A 117 0.67 13.70 -12.88
CA PHE A 117 1.66 14.10 -13.89
C PHE A 117 1.84 12.99 -14.93
#